data_AF-A0AAV1Q8R4-F1
#
_entry.id   AF-A0AAV1Q8R4-F1
#
_cell.length_a   1.000
_cell.length_b   1.000
_cell.length_c   1.000
_cell.angle_alpha   90.00
_cell.angle_beta   90.00
_cell.angle_gamma   90.00
#
_symmetry.space_group_name_H-M   'P 1'
#
loop_
_entity.id
_entity.type
_entity.pdbx_description
1 polymer ?
#
loop_
_entity_poly.entity_id
_entity_poly.type
_entity_poly.pdbx_seq_one_letter_code
_entity_poly.pdbx_strand_id
1 'polypeptide(L)'
;MADAAAARCLTRRLFSPFSLRAASSSRQCSSTEAPQQDKTPKRSIFRPSVSSTHDWIGPPNQLSNLRPIVYHVPENESELEKRLRHLRQKTEDWNHEFWIEQNISFRKEKETYIHSQLKAKGLPLRDEQGNGIDVTSPSPFLWPESPFSTYGGL
;
A
#
# COMPACT_ATOMS: atom_id res chain seq x y z
N MET A 1 27.86 66.29 -17.67
CA MET A 1 26.45 66.24 -17.22
C MET A 1 25.96 64.84 -17.48
N ALA A 2 25.59 64.13 -16.41
CA ALA A 2 25.47 62.68 -16.35
C ALA A 2 24.08 62.15 -16.79
N ASP A 3 24.11 60.92 -17.29
CA ASP A 3 22.99 60.04 -17.65
C ASP A 3 22.08 59.66 -16.45
N ALA A 4 20.84 59.28 -16.76
CA ALA A 4 20.08 58.34 -15.92
C ALA A 4 19.03 57.57 -16.75
N ALA A 5 19.31 56.29 -16.98
CA ALA A 5 18.37 55.29 -17.48
C ALA A 5 17.79 54.45 -16.33
N ALA A 6 16.52 54.06 -16.47
CA ALA A 6 15.69 53.42 -15.45
C ALA A 6 16.06 51.97 -15.14
N ALA A 7 15.99 51.59 -13.86
CA ALA A 7 16.05 50.21 -13.39
C ALA A 7 14.78 49.82 -12.62
N ARG A 8 14.23 48.65 -12.97
CA ARG A 8 12.96 48.09 -12.49
C ARG A 8 13.20 47.34 -11.16
N CYS A 9 12.33 47.53 -10.17
CA CYS A 9 12.41 46.82 -8.88
C CYS A 9 11.29 45.77 -8.76
N LEU A 10 11.66 44.52 -8.46
CA LEU A 10 10.77 43.37 -8.27
C LEU A 10 10.43 43.20 -6.78
N THR A 11 9.15 43.11 -6.44
CA THR A 11 8.67 42.88 -5.06
C THR A 11 8.77 41.41 -4.67
N ARG A 12 9.56 41.11 -3.63
CA ARG A 12 9.64 39.79 -2.97
C ARG A 12 8.44 39.60 -2.03
N ARG A 13 7.69 38.50 -2.17
CA ARG A 13 6.67 38.08 -1.18
C ARG A 13 7.36 37.33 -0.03
N LEU A 14 6.96 37.67 1.19
CA LEU A 14 7.51 37.18 2.46
C LEU A 14 7.01 35.78 2.78
N PHE A 15 7.93 34.90 3.21
CA PHE A 15 7.65 33.61 3.83
C PHE A 15 7.15 33.83 5.26
N SER A 16 6.07 33.15 5.65
CA SER A 16 5.57 33.08 7.03
C SER A 16 5.96 31.75 7.67
N PRO A 17 6.50 31.73 8.91
CA PRO A 17 6.74 30.51 9.66
C PRO A 17 5.56 30.23 10.61
N PHE A 18 4.93 29.06 10.48
CA PHE A 18 4.04 28.53 11.52
C PHE A 18 4.76 27.40 12.25
N SER A 19 4.93 27.57 13.57
CA SER A 19 5.63 26.64 14.46
C SER A 19 4.63 25.82 15.29
N LEU A 20 4.91 24.51 15.34
CA LEU A 20 4.71 23.52 16.41
C LEU A 20 3.31 23.19 16.95
N ARG A 21 2.93 21.90 16.83
CA ARG A 21 2.68 21.04 18.01
C ARG A 21 2.72 19.55 17.62
N ALA A 22 3.68 18.82 18.18
CA ALA A 22 3.68 17.36 18.19
C ALA A 22 2.80 16.88 19.36
N ALA A 23 1.83 16.01 19.08
CA ALA A 23 1.04 15.31 20.08
C ALA A 23 1.47 13.84 20.10
N SER A 24 2.19 13.45 21.14
CA SER A 24 2.51 12.05 21.43
C SER A 24 1.25 11.36 21.94
N SER A 25 0.64 10.51 21.10
CA SER A 25 -0.41 9.59 21.52
C SER A 25 0.21 8.23 21.78
N SER A 26 0.53 7.96 23.04
CA SER A 26 0.86 6.64 23.56
C SER A 26 -0.39 5.75 23.43
N ARG A 27 -0.42 4.88 22.42
CA ARG A 27 -1.38 3.78 22.34
C ARG A 27 -0.79 2.57 23.06
N GLN A 28 -1.17 2.39 24.32
CA GLN A 28 -1.00 1.13 25.01
C GLN A 28 -2.01 0.13 24.43
N CYS A 29 -1.52 -0.93 23.79
CA CYS A 29 -2.32 -2.07 23.37
C CYS A 29 -2.15 -3.18 24.40
N SER A 30 -3.21 -3.45 25.17
CA SER A 30 -3.29 -4.64 26.01
C SER A 30 -3.88 -5.79 25.17
N SER A 31 -3.04 -6.72 24.73
CA SER A 31 -3.46 -7.98 24.11
C SER A 31 -3.75 -9.00 25.21
N THR A 32 -5.03 -9.30 25.43
CA THR A 32 -5.43 -10.56 26.07
C THR A 32 -5.74 -11.53 24.94
N GLU A 33 -4.91 -12.55 24.76
CA GLU A 33 -5.10 -13.55 23.71
C GLU A 33 -6.27 -14.48 24.05
N ALA A 34 -7.15 -14.68 23.08
CA ALA A 34 -8.14 -15.75 23.06
C ALA A 34 -7.95 -16.57 21.77
N PRO A 35 -8.20 -17.90 21.77
CA PRO A 35 -7.66 -18.80 20.75
C PRO A 35 -8.30 -18.54 19.38
N GLN A 36 -7.45 -18.32 18.37
CA GLN A 36 -7.86 -18.18 16.99
C GLN A 36 -8.44 -19.49 16.45
N GLN A 37 -9.72 -19.45 16.10
CA GLN A 37 -10.35 -20.45 15.24
C GLN A 37 -10.10 -20.05 13.78
N ASP A 38 -9.48 -20.95 13.02
CA ASP A 38 -9.30 -20.87 11.57
C ASP A 38 -10.66 -20.67 10.86
N LYS A 39 -10.99 -19.42 10.59
CA LYS A 39 -12.11 -19.04 9.74
C LYS A 39 -11.54 -18.36 8.52
N THR A 40 -11.51 -19.07 7.39
CA THR A 40 -11.29 -18.43 6.10
C THR A 40 -12.27 -17.26 5.97
N PRO A 41 -11.80 -16.02 5.71
CA PRO A 41 -12.70 -14.88 5.66
C PRO A 41 -13.59 -15.01 4.43
N LYS A 42 -14.86 -15.42 4.65
CA LYS A 42 -15.92 -15.37 3.64
C LYS A 42 -16.22 -13.90 3.36
N ARG A 43 -15.40 -13.25 2.52
CA ARG A 43 -15.63 -11.87 2.07
C ARG A 43 -16.92 -11.86 1.25
N SER A 44 -17.92 -11.14 1.73
CA SER A 44 -19.19 -10.95 1.04
C SER A 44 -18.93 -10.32 -0.33
N ILE A 45 -19.40 -10.95 -1.40
CA ILE A 45 -19.42 -10.41 -2.77
C ILE A 45 -20.58 -9.42 -2.87
N PHE A 46 -20.63 -8.41 -1.98
CA PHE A 46 -21.63 -7.37 -2.08
C PHE A 46 -21.25 -6.47 -3.25
N ARG A 47 -22.04 -6.48 -4.32
CA ARG A 47 -21.95 -5.54 -5.43
C ARG A 47 -23.26 -4.72 -5.44
N PRO A 48 -23.21 -3.39 -5.42
CA PRO A 48 -24.41 -2.57 -5.44
C PRO A 48 -25.14 -2.71 -6.77
N SER A 49 -26.43 -2.37 -6.74
CA SER A 49 -27.26 -2.24 -7.92
C SER A 49 -26.65 -1.29 -8.95
N VAL A 50 -26.89 -1.57 -10.23
CA VAL A 50 -26.44 -0.78 -11.38
C VAL A 50 -26.94 0.67 -11.37
N SER A 51 -27.94 1.00 -10.55
CA SER A 51 -28.53 2.34 -10.39
C SER A 51 -27.84 3.23 -9.35
N SER A 52 -26.72 2.80 -8.77
CA SER A 52 -25.94 3.62 -7.83
C SER A 52 -25.41 4.89 -8.52
N THR A 53 -25.65 6.07 -7.95
CA THR A 53 -25.19 7.38 -8.44
C THR A 53 -23.65 7.54 -8.43
N HIS A 54 -22.96 6.72 -7.64
CA HIS A 54 -21.51 6.83 -7.44
C HIS A 54 -20.80 5.57 -7.91
N ASP A 55 -19.53 5.73 -8.29
CA ASP A 55 -18.62 4.63 -8.60
C ASP A 55 -18.50 3.69 -7.40
N TRP A 56 -18.54 2.39 -7.67
CA TRP A 56 -18.40 1.38 -6.64
C TRP A 56 -16.98 0.81 -6.62
N ILE A 57 -16.35 0.82 -5.44
CA ILE A 57 -15.00 0.29 -5.23
C ILE A 57 -15.09 -1.02 -4.43
N GLY A 58 -14.76 -2.12 -5.08
CA GLY A 58 -14.84 -3.46 -4.51
C GLY A 58 -13.76 -3.81 -3.49
N PRO A 59 -13.85 -5.00 -2.89
CA PRO A 59 -12.81 -5.54 -2.03
C PRO A 59 -11.50 -5.78 -2.81
N PRO A 60 -10.34 -5.78 -2.14
CA PRO A 60 -9.06 -6.05 -2.81
C PRO A 60 -9.05 -7.41 -3.52
N ASN A 61 -8.55 -7.44 -4.74
CA ASN A 61 -8.32 -8.67 -5.50
C ASN A 61 -7.19 -9.49 -4.85
N GLN A 62 -7.33 -10.81 -4.83
CA GLN A 62 -6.38 -11.71 -4.15
C GLN A 62 -5.02 -11.81 -4.88
N LEU A 63 -4.97 -11.55 -6.18
CA LEU A 63 -3.79 -11.70 -7.00
C LEU A 63 -3.07 -10.36 -7.21
N SER A 64 -3.78 -9.32 -7.65
CA SER A 64 -3.19 -8.00 -7.88
C SER A 64 -3.16 -7.11 -6.64
N ASN A 65 -3.90 -7.42 -5.58
CA ASN A 65 -4.15 -6.56 -4.41
C ASN A 65 -4.85 -5.22 -4.73
N LEU A 66 -5.17 -4.95 -5.99
CA LEU A 66 -5.90 -3.76 -6.42
C LEU A 66 -7.40 -3.89 -6.15
N ARG A 67 -8.09 -2.76 -5.99
CA ARG A 67 -9.54 -2.71 -5.75
C ARG A 67 -10.26 -2.52 -7.09
N PRO A 68 -11.14 -3.45 -7.51
CA PRO A 68 -11.88 -3.29 -8.76
C PRO A 68 -12.88 -2.14 -8.64
N ILE A 69 -12.99 -1.33 -9.70
CA ILE A 69 -13.89 -0.19 -9.77
C ILE A 69 -14.99 -0.49 -10.79
N VAL A 70 -16.25 -0.39 -10.36
CA VAL A 70 -17.41 -0.41 -11.26
C VAL A 70 -17.89 1.03 -11.41
N TYR A 71 -17.61 1.62 -12.57
CA TYR A 71 -18.01 2.99 -12.87
C TYR A 71 -19.54 3.11 -12.96
N HIS A 72 -20.07 4.18 -12.39
CA HIS A 72 -21.46 4.56 -12.62
C HIS A 72 -21.69 4.92 -14.09
N VAL A 73 -22.81 4.48 -14.63
CA VAL A 73 -23.28 4.86 -15.97
C VAL A 73 -24.50 5.74 -15.79
N PRO A 74 -24.39 7.06 -16.04
CA PRO A 74 -25.55 7.95 -15.96
C PRO A 74 -26.52 7.70 -17.11
N GLU A 75 -27.81 7.93 -16.88
CA GLU A 75 -28.87 7.67 -17.87
C GLU A 75 -28.71 8.52 -19.15
N ASN A 76 -28.24 9.77 -18.99
CA ASN A 76 -28.02 10.73 -20.09
C ASN A 76 -26.54 10.95 -20.37
N GLU A 77 -25.75 9.87 -20.44
CA GLU A 77 -24.30 9.95 -20.72
C GLU A 77 -24.01 10.58 -22.09
N SER A 78 -23.14 11.59 -22.14
CA SER A 78 -22.65 12.13 -23.40
C SER A 78 -21.61 11.21 -24.04
N GLU A 79 -21.46 11.26 -25.37
CA GLU A 79 -20.46 10.44 -26.09
C GLU A 79 -19.02 10.68 -25.60
N LEU A 80 -18.71 11.90 -25.14
CA LEU A 80 -17.39 12.22 -24.59
C LEU A 80 -17.19 11.58 -23.20
N GLU A 81 -18.19 11.65 -22.32
CA GLU A 81 -18.15 10.99 -21.00
C GLU A 81 -18.01 9.48 -21.14
N LYS A 82 -18.75 8.88 -22.08
CA LYS A 82 -18.64 7.46 -22.43
C LYS A 82 -17.23 7.08 -22.86
N ARG A 83 -16.61 7.88 -23.74
CA ARG A 83 -15.22 7.66 -24.16
C ARG A 83 -14.25 7.78 -22.97
N LEU A 84 -14.42 8.78 -22.12
CA LEU A 84 -13.61 8.95 -20.92
C LEU A 84 -13.73 7.75 -19.98
N ARG A 85 -14.96 7.28 -19.71
CA ARG A 85 -15.22 6.10 -18.87
C ARG A 85 -14.55 4.84 -19.44
N HIS A 86 -14.67 4.60 -20.75
CA HIS A 86 -14.00 3.47 -21.38
C HIS A 86 -12.47 3.56 -21.32
N LEU A 87 -11.89 4.76 -21.48
CA LEU A 87 -10.45 4.96 -21.32
C LEU A 87 -10.01 4.64 -19.90
N ARG A 88 -10.72 5.14 -18.89
CA ARG A 88 -10.44 4.81 -17.48
C ARG A 88 -10.52 3.32 -17.21
N GLN A 89 -11.56 2.66 -17.72
CA GLN A 89 -11.73 1.22 -17.56
C GLN A 89 -10.57 0.44 -18.21
N LYS A 90 -10.21 0.76 -19.45
CA LYS A 90 -9.07 0.14 -20.13
C LYS A 90 -7.75 0.32 -19.38
N THR A 91 -7.52 1.51 -18.80
CA THR A 91 -6.34 1.76 -17.98
C THR A 91 -6.36 0.93 -16.70
N GLU A 92 -7.50 0.81 -16.03
CA GLU A 92 -7.62 -0.02 -14.83
C GLU A 92 -7.45 -1.51 -15.14
N ASP A 93 -8.04 -2.00 -16.23
CA ASP A 93 -7.91 -3.39 -16.68
C ASP A 93 -6.43 -3.71 -16.96
N TRP A 94 -5.72 -2.83 -17.66
CA TRP A 94 -4.28 -2.98 -17.91
C TRP A 94 -3.45 -2.93 -16.61
N ASN A 95 -3.76 -2.00 -15.70
CA ASN A 95 -3.11 -1.92 -14.40
C ASN A 95 -3.31 -3.21 -13.59
N HIS A 96 -4.53 -3.76 -13.64
CA HIS A 96 -4.88 -5.01 -12.98
C HIS A 96 -4.07 -6.18 -13.53
N GLU A 97 -4.07 -6.37 -14.85
CA GLU A 97 -3.33 -7.42 -15.53
C GLU A 97 -1.83 -7.33 -15.23
N PHE A 98 -1.27 -6.12 -15.34
CA PHE A 98 0.13 -5.86 -15.01
C PHE A 98 0.49 -6.33 -13.59
N TRP A 99 -0.30 -5.93 -12.58
CA TRP A 99 -0.01 -6.33 -11.20
C TRP A 99 -0.26 -7.81 -10.92
N ILE A 100 -1.20 -8.45 -11.62
CA ILE A 100 -1.34 -9.92 -11.55
C ILE A 100 -0.04 -10.57 -12.01
N GLU A 101 0.45 -10.20 -13.20
CA GLU A 101 1.66 -10.78 -13.79
C GLU A 101 2.89 -10.55 -12.90
N GLN A 102 3.10 -9.32 -12.43
CA GLN A 102 4.22 -8.98 -11.56
C GLN A 102 4.17 -9.73 -10.23
N ASN A 103 3.00 -9.81 -9.58
CA ASN A 103 2.88 -10.52 -8.30
C ASN A 103 3.06 -12.04 -8.47
N ILE A 104 2.70 -12.61 -9.61
CA ILE A 104 2.98 -14.02 -9.93
C ILE A 104 4.48 -14.23 -10.11
N SER A 105 5.15 -13.42 -10.94
CA SER A 105 6.61 -13.56 -11.17
C SER A 105 7.39 -13.38 -9.88
N PHE A 106 7.09 -12.32 -9.13
CA PHE A 106 7.77 -12.01 -7.88
C PHE A 106 7.63 -13.13 -6.84
N ARG A 107 6.43 -13.69 -6.66
CA ARG A 107 6.22 -14.80 -5.72
C ARG A 107 7.06 -16.01 -6.10
N LYS A 108 7.06 -16.37 -7.37
CA LYS A 108 7.86 -17.49 -7.88
C LYS A 108 9.36 -17.27 -7.67
N GLU A 109 9.87 -16.10 -8.02
CA GLU A 109 11.29 -15.76 -7.87
C GLU A 109 11.70 -15.64 -6.39
N LYS A 110 10.81 -15.12 -5.53
CA LYS A 110 11.02 -15.09 -4.09
C LYS A 110 11.14 -16.50 -3.53
N GLU A 111 10.26 -17.42 -3.93
CA GLU A 111 10.32 -18.82 -3.51
C GLU A 111 11.63 -19.48 -3.95
N THR A 112 12.02 -19.37 -5.21
CA THR A 112 13.28 -19.97 -5.69
C THR A 112 14.50 -19.40 -4.99
N TYR A 113 14.53 -18.09 -4.73
CA TYR A 113 15.59 -17.45 -3.97
C TYR A 113 15.66 -17.98 -2.55
N ILE A 114 14.53 -18.05 -1.82
CA ILE A 114 14.46 -18.60 -0.46
C ILE A 114 14.97 -20.04 -0.44
N HIS A 115 14.53 -20.89 -1.38
CA HIS A 115 15.00 -22.26 -1.47
C HIS A 115 16.52 -22.34 -1.67
N SER A 116 17.08 -21.51 -2.55
CA SER A 116 18.54 -21.46 -2.78
C SER A 116 19.30 -21.03 -1.53
N GLN A 117 18.79 -20.04 -0.79
CA GLN A 117 19.40 -19.51 0.42
C GLN A 117 19.35 -20.52 1.57
N LEU A 118 18.22 -21.22 1.75
CA LEU A 118 18.09 -22.28 2.75
C LEU A 118 19.02 -23.45 2.43
N LYS A 119 19.09 -23.87 1.16
CA LYS A 119 20.02 -24.92 0.72
C LYS A 119 21.48 -24.54 0.95
N ALA A 120 21.88 -23.31 0.63
CA ALA A 120 23.25 -22.83 0.86
C ALA A 120 23.63 -22.78 2.35
N LYS A 121 22.66 -22.49 3.22
CA LYS A 121 22.85 -22.47 4.68
C LYS A 121 22.70 -23.86 5.32
N GLY A 122 22.30 -24.89 4.57
CA GLY A 122 22.06 -26.23 5.08
C GLY A 122 20.82 -26.35 5.97
N LEU A 123 19.88 -25.41 5.90
CA LEU A 123 18.62 -25.47 6.65
C LEU A 123 17.53 -26.21 5.87
N PRO A 124 16.66 -26.98 6.56
CA PRO A 124 15.53 -27.62 5.92
C PRO A 124 14.52 -26.58 5.43
N LEU A 125 13.92 -26.87 4.27
CA LEU A 125 12.93 -26.02 3.62
C LEU A 125 11.58 -25.96 4.35
N ARG A 126 11.29 -27.01 5.12
CA ARG A 126 10.05 -27.19 5.87
C ARG A 126 10.38 -27.82 7.22
N ASP A 127 9.70 -27.36 8.26
CA ASP A 127 9.72 -28.03 9.55
C ASP A 127 8.88 -29.32 9.49
N GLU A 128 9.17 -30.29 10.36
CA GLU A 128 8.55 -31.64 10.40
C GLU A 128 7.02 -31.62 10.46
N GLN A 129 6.40 -30.51 10.90
CA GLN A 129 4.95 -30.32 10.96
C GLN A 129 4.33 -29.88 9.63
N GLY A 130 5.13 -29.67 8.59
CA GLY A 130 4.62 -29.29 7.30
C GLY A 130 4.03 -27.88 7.25
N ASN A 131 4.65 -26.92 7.91
CA ASN A 131 4.37 -25.50 7.71
C ASN A 131 5.55 -24.91 6.93
N GLY A 132 5.27 -24.34 5.74
CA GLY A 132 6.30 -23.60 5.02
C GLY A 132 6.70 -22.39 5.86
N ILE A 133 7.99 -22.12 6.00
CA ILE A 133 8.47 -20.94 6.73
C ILE A 133 7.94 -19.70 5.99
N ASP A 134 6.88 -19.09 6.50
CA ASP A 134 6.46 -17.76 6.06
C ASP A 134 7.48 -16.75 6.59
N VAL A 135 8.49 -16.47 5.77
CA VAL A 135 9.52 -15.46 6.03
C VAL A 135 8.97 -14.03 6.20
N THR A 136 7.66 -13.83 6.03
CA THR A 136 6.97 -12.55 6.27
C THR A 136 6.46 -12.44 7.71
N SER A 137 6.31 -13.56 8.42
CA SER A 137 6.00 -13.55 9.85
C SER A 137 7.27 -13.18 10.60
N PRO A 138 7.26 -12.13 11.45
CA PRO A 138 8.42 -11.80 12.26
C PRO A 138 8.70 -13.02 13.15
N SER A 139 9.85 -13.64 12.89
CA SER A 139 10.44 -14.60 13.83
C SER A 139 10.39 -13.98 15.23
N PRO A 140 10.07 -14.75 16.29
CA PRO A 140 10.07 -14.24 17.67
C PRO A 140 11.49 -13.88 18.16
N PHE A 141 12.48 -13.86 17.25
CA PHE A 141 13.77 -13.24 17.44
C PHE A 141 13.58 -11.77 17.84
N LEU A 142 13.73 -11.51 19.14
CA LEU A 142 13.91 -10.20 19.73
C LEU A 142 14.84 -9.39 18.81
N TRP A 143 14.34 -8.25 18.33
CA TRP A 143 15.21 -7.21 17.80
C TRP A 143 16.29 -6.95 18.86
N PRO A 144 17.59 -7.04 18.53
CA PRO A 144 18.62 -6.66 19.47
C PRO A 144 18.41 -5.18 19.79
N GLU A 145 18.18 -4.89 21.07
CA GLU A 145 18.07 -3.54 21.62
C GLU A 145 19.16 -2.65 20.99
N SER A 146 18.73 -1.51 20.45
CA SER A 146 19.62 -0.56 19.78
C SER A 146 20.73 -0.11 20.72
N PRO A 147 22.01 -0.11 20.30
CA PRO A 147 23.12 0.34 21.15
C PRO A 147 23.14 1.86 21.40
N PHE A 148 22.16 2.62 20.89
CA PHE A 148 22.06 4.07 21.07
C PHE A 148 21.12 4.48 22.23
N SER A 149 21.22 3.81 23.38
CA SER A 149 20.51 4.21 24.60
C SER A 149 21.44 4.36 25.80
N THR A 150 22.51 5.12 25.63
CA THR A 150 23.33 5.62 26.76
C THR A 150 23.87 7.01 26.46
N TYR A 151 23.01 8.01 26.33
CA TYR A 151 23.33 9.41 26.67
C TYR A 151 22.04 10.15 27.00
N GLY A 152 21.77 10.27 28.30
CA GLY A 152 20.59 10.97 28.81
C GLY A 152 20.59 10.94 30.33
N GLY A 153 21.57 11.61 30.93
CA GLY A 153 21.68 11.71 32.38
C GLY A 153 22.84 12.58 32.82
N LEU A 154 22.66 13.91 32.69
CA LEU A 154 23.17 14.94 33.60
C LEU A 154 22.20 16.13 33.55
#